data_AF-A0A959TFV7-F1
#
_entry.id   AF-A0A959TFV7-F1
#
_cell.length_a   1.000
_cell.length_b   1.000
_cell.length_c   1.000
_cell.angle_alpha   90.00
_cell.angle_beta   90.00
_cell.angle_gamma   90.00
#
_symmetry.space_group_name_H-M   'P 1'
#
loop_
_entity.id
_entity.type
_entity.pdbx_description
1 polymer ?
#
loop_
_entity_poly.entity_id
_entity_poly.type
_entity_poly.pdbx_seq_one_letter_code
_entity_poly.pdbx_strand_id
1 'polypeptide(L)'
;MGFFDLFRSRKPRLPQVLQDLEADLFPNGEEDKSAGGREVERLLEGRFTFDECRMLYVRTKVRWVLQQEKDPEELMRRMGIDTQERITREERILVFLYVLTGNPIGNKEAALSVYDGFLLTLGQAGQGTDQDQMPEGIGEFGSEVTNPVPVKGILSNELYLSRLRLPNGGKITWQRRGSTGAKNIPHIIDAYAIMDEAGQPITTLYICPYNQRTSERAPKGFLMAE
;
A
#
# COMPACT_ATOMS: atom_id res chain seq x y z
N MET A 1 -4.69 8.97 17.63
CA MET A 1 -3.27 9.08 17.23
C MET A 1 -3.05 8.10 16.11
N GLY A 2 -2.64 8.60 14.94
CA GLY A 2 -2.52 7.77 13.74
C GLY A 2 -1.15 7.09 13.69
N PHE A 3 -1.07 5.92 13.07
CA PHE A 3 0.18 5.17 12.82
C PHE A 3 1.30 6.02 12.17
N PHE A 4 0.94 7.15 11.54
CA PHE A 4 1.84 8.10 10.90
C PHE A 4 2.49 9.14 11.84
N ASP A 5 2.09 9.23 13.11
CA ASP A 5 2.71 10.15 14.08
C ASP A 5 4.11 9.70 14.54
N LEU A 6 4.45 8.41 14.37
CA LEU A 6 5.76 7.86 14.74
C LEU A 6 6.94 8.47 13.95
N PHE A 7 6.69 9.01 12.75
CA PHE A 7 7.75 9.46 11.83
C PHE A 7 8.05 10.97 11.89
N ARG A 8 7.39 11.73 12.77
CA ARG A 8 7.49 13.20 12.80
C ARG A 8 8.43 13.79 13.85
N SER A 9 9.12 13.02 14.69
CA SER A 9 10.02 13.60 15.69
C SER A 9 11.39 12.93 15.79
N ARG A 10 12.45 13.77 15.80
CA ARG A 10 13.88 13.57 16.12
C ARG A 10 14.49 12.20 15.78
N LYS A 11 15.41 12.18 14.80
CA LYS A 11 16.24 11.02 14.37
C LYS A 11 16.59 10.05 15.51
N PRO A 12 15.85 8.95 15.69
CA PRO A 12 16.21 7.93 16.65
C PRO A 12 17.38 7.11 16.09
N ARG A 13 18.26 6.59 16.97
CA ARG A 13 19.30 5.65 16.55
C ARG A 13 18.60 4.37 16.10
N LEU A 14 19.01 3.81 14.96
CA LEU A 14 18.44 2.60 14.34
C LEU A 14 18.04 1.48 15.32
N PRO A 15 18.81 1.19 16.40
CA PRO A 15 18.42 0.19 17.40
C PRO A 15 17.15 0.52 18.18
N GLN A 16 16.91 1.79 18.52
CA GLN A 16 15.71 2.20 19.26
C GLN A 16 14.47 2.07 18.39
N VAL A 17 14.55 2.50 17.12
CA VAL A 17 13.44 2.36 16.16
C VAL A 17 13.01 0.90 16.02
N LEU A 18 13.97 -0.02 15.98
CA LEU A 18 13.68 -1.45 15.88
C LEU A 18 13.04 -2.01 17.15
N GLN A 19 13.47 -1.56 18.33
CA GLN A 19 12.87 -1.94 19.61
C GLN A 19 11.44 -1.43 19.75
N ASP A 20 11.21 -0.17 19.39
CA ASP A 20 9.89 0.46 19.43
C ASP A 20 8.94 -0.25 18.45
N LEU A 21 9.42 -0.52 17.22
CA LEU A 21 8.67 -1.28 16.22
C LEU A 21 8.35 -2.71 16.71
N GLU A 22 9.30 -3.38 17.36
CA GLU A 22 9.07 -4.72 17.90
C GLU A 22 8.01 -4.69 19.00
N ALA A 23 8.08 -3.73 19.93
CA ALA A 23 7.09 -3.54 20.98
C ALA A 23 5.69 -3.21 20.43
N ASP A 24 5.61 -2.41 19.37
CA ASP A 24 4.34 -2.08 18.70
C ASP A 24 3.75 -3.28 17.97
N LEU A 25 4.59 -4.09 17.30
CA LEU A 25 4.15 -5.26 16.55
C LEU A 25 3.83 -6.47 17.44
N PHE A 26 4.55 -6.61 18.55
CA PHE A 26 4.51 -7.75 19.47
C PHE A 26 4.56 -7.24 20.92
N PRO A 27 3.47 -6.65 21.44
CA PRO A 27 3.43 -6.07 22.79
C PRO A 27 3.77 -7.08 23.91
N ASN A 28 3.50 -8.38 23.70
CA ASN A 28 3.88 -9.46 24.61
C ASN A 28 5.15 -10.22 24.16
N GLY A 29 5.91 -9.65 23.23
CA GLY A 29 7.18 -10.20 22.75
C GLY A 29 7.07 -11.61 22.17
N GLU A 30 7.82 -12.55 22.71
CA GLU A 30 7.87 -13.95 22.23
C GLU A 30 6.55 -14.69 22.36
N GLU A 31 5.67 -14.30 23.29
CA GLU A 31 4.36 -14.93 23.43
C GLU A 31 3.48 -14.67 22.20
N ASP A 32 3.46 -13.42 21.71
CA ASP A 32 2.72 -13.06 20.49
C ASP A 32 3.30 -13.75 19.26
N LYS A 33 4.63 -13.79 19.15
CA LYS A 33 5.30 -14.48 18.03
C LYS A 33 4.99 -15.97 18.05
N SER A 34 4.98 -16.59 19.23
CA SER A 34 4.67 -18.01 19.40
C SER A 34 3.20 -18.33 19.14
N ALA A 35 2.28 -17.47 19.61
CA ALA A 35 0.86 -17.60 19.33
C ALA A 35 0.57 -17.47 17.83
N GLY A 36 1.16 -16.47 17.17
CA GLY A 36 1.06 -16.30 15.72
C GLY A 36 1.67 -17.46 14.94
N GLY A 37 2.81 -17.99 15.38
CA GLY A 37 3.43 -19.17 14.80
C GLY A 37 2.55 -20.42 14.87
N ARG A 38 1.91 -20.68 16.01
CA ARG A 38 0.96 -21.80 16.17
C ARG A 38 -0.25 -21.66 15.25
N GLU A 39 -0.76 -20.44 15.09
CA GLU A 39 -1.90 -20.21 14.22
C GLU A 39 -1.52 -20.41 12.74
N VAL A 40 -0.34 -19.95 12.32
CA VAL A 40 0.18 -20.24 10.97
C VAL A 40 0.38 -21.74 10.77
N GLU A 41 0.92 -22.46 11.76
CA GLU A 41 1.06 -23.93 11.70
C GLU A 41 -0.29 -24.62 11.49
N ARG A 42 -1.33 -24.17 12.20
CA ARG A 42 -2.71 -24.65 12.02
C ARG A 42 -3.25 -24.36 10.61
N LEU A 43 -3.05 -23.14 10.11
CA LEU A 43 -3.50 -22.72 8.77
C LEU A 43 -2.79 -23.48 7.64
N LEU A 44 -1.56 -23.93 7.88
CA LEU A 44 -0.75 -24.69 6.93
C LEU A 44 -0.85 -26.21 7.14
N GLU A 45 -1.81 -26.66 7.97
CA GLU A 45 -2.14 -28.06 8.20
C GLU A 45 -0.92 -28.87 8.69
N GLY A 46 -0.01 -28.25 9.45
CA GLY A 46 1.17 -28.91 10.02
C GLY A 46 2.26 -29.32 9.01
N ARG A 47 2.20 -28.85 7.76
CA ARG A 47 3.20 -29.19 6.72
C ARG A 47 4.58 -28.53 6.93
N PHE A 48 4.65 -27.56 7.82
CA PHE A 48 5.85 -26.82 8.17
C PHE A 48 6.11 -26.98 9.66
N THR A 49 7.38 -26.92 10.05
CA THR A 49 7.76 -26.92 11.46
C THR A 49 7.27 -25.65 12.15
N PHE A 50 7.06 -25.72 13.47
CA PHE A 50 6.69 -24.56 14.28
C PHE A 50 7.65 -23.37 14.08
N ASP A 51 8.96 -23.61 13.99
CA ASP A 51 9.95 -22.54 13.78
C ASP A 51 9.82 -21.88 12.40
N GLU A 52 9.54 -22.65 11.35
CA GLU A 52 9.26 -22.11 10.02
C GLU A 52 7.98 -21.26 10.03
N CYS A 53 6.92 -21.74 10.67
CA CYS A 53 5.64 -21.02 10.79
C CYS A 53 5.78 -19.72 11.59
N ARG A 54 6.48 -19.76 12.74
CA ARG A 54 6.79 -18.59 13.55
C ARG A 54 7.60 -17.57 12.76
N MET A 55 8.64 -18.02 12.04
CA MET A 55 9.46 -17.13 11.23
C MET A 55 8.67 -16.50 10.08
N LEU A 56 7.81 -17.28 9.41
CA LEU A 56 6.94 -16.79 8.35
C LEU A 56 5.97 -15.72 8.88
N TYR A 57 5.33 -15.95 10.03
CA TYR A 57 4.46 -14.97 10.69
C TYR A 57 5.20 -13.65 10.97
N VAL A 58 6.35 -13.73 11.65
CA VAL A 58 7.13 -12.55 12.04
C VAL A 58 7.61 -11.77 10.82
N ARG A 59 8.21 -12.44 9.83
CA ARG A 59 8.73 -11.79 8.61
C ARG A 59 7.62 -11.13 7.81
N THR A 60 6.46 -11.78 7.68
CA THR A 60 5.33 -11.24 6.94
C THR A 60 4.79 -9.98 7.63
N LYS A 61 4.59 -10.02 8.94
CA LYS A 61 4.10 -8.87 9.73
C LYS A 61 5.05 -7.69 9.68
N VAL A 62 6.36 -7.93 9.89
CA VAL A 62 7.39 -6.89 9.85
C VAL A 62 7.49 -6.28 8.45
N ARG A 63 7.57 -7.10 7.38
CA ARG A 63 7.65 -6.58 6.00
C ARG A 63 6.43 -5.75 5.65
N TRP A 64 5.22 -6.25 5.95
CA TRP A 64 3.99 -5.54 5.65
C TRP A 64 3.98 -4.15 6.28
N VAL A 65 4.43 -4.00 7.53
CA VAL A 65 4.50 -2.71 8.19
C VAL A 65 5.56 -1.80 7.58
N LEU A 66 6.77 -2.31 7.33
CA LEU A 66 7.89 -1.53 6.83
C LEU A 66 7.80 -1.15 5.34
N GLN A 67 6.96 -1.84 4.57
CA GLN A 67 6.82 -1.57 3.14
C GLN A 67 6.22 -0.18 2.91
N GLN A 68 6.93 0.67 2.15
CA GLN A 68 6.49 2.03 1.83
C GLN A 68 5.23 2.01 0.96
N GLU A 69 5.28 1.28 -0.16
CA GLU A 69 4.13 1.01 -1.01
C GLU A 69 3.49 -0.31 -0.58
N LYS A 70 2.21 -0.30 -0.23
CA LYS A 70 1.51 -1.55 0.09
C LYS A 70 1.29 -2.34 -1.18
N ASP A 71 2.13 -3.35 -1.41
CA ASP A 71 2.02 -4.27 -2.55
C ASP A 71 1.90 -5.71 -2.00
N PRO A 72 0.67 -6.23 -1.87
CA PRO A 72 0.41 -7.58 -1.39
C PRO A 72 1.04 -8.65 -2.28
N GLU A 73 1.12 -8.45 -3.60
CA GLU A 73 1.68 -9.44 -4.53
C GLU A 73 3.19 -9.58 -4.36
N GLU A 74 3.92 -8.47 -4.17
CA GLU A 74 5.34 -8.54 -3.80
C GLU A 74 5.54 -9.24 -2.45
N LEU A 75 4.67 -8.97 -1.46
CA LEU A 75 4.70 -9.69 -0.18
C LEU A 75 4.46 -11.19 -0.36
N MET A 76 3.45 -11.59 -1.15
CA MET A 76 3.18 -12.99 -1.49
C MET A 76 4.40 -13.64 -2.14
N ARG A 77 5.05 -12.96 -3.08
CA ARG A 77 6.26 -13.45 -3.75
C ARG A 77 7.39 -13.71 -2.75
N ARG A 78 7.61 -12.80 -1.81
CA ARG A 78 8.63 -12.95 -0.75
C ARG A 78 8.33 -14.13 0.18
N MET A 79 7.07 -14.36 0.53
CA MET A 79 6.65 -15.52 1.33
C MET A 79 6.92 -16.85 0.61
N GLY A 80 6.74 -16.89 -0.71
CA GLY A 80 7.13 -18.03 -1.54
C GLY A 80 8.63 -18.33 -1.41
N ILE A 81 9.46 -17.31 -1.59
CA ILE A 81 10.92 -17.43 -1.45
C ILE A 81 11.33 -17.90 -0.05
N ASP A 82 10.77 -17.29 1.01
CA ASP A 82 11.10 -17.64 2.40
C ASP A 82 10.82 -19.11 2.73
N THR A 83 9.86 -19.73 2.04
CA THR A 83 9.44 -21.12 2.24
C THR A 83 9.99 -22.07 1.19
N GLN A 84 10.87 -21.59 0.30
CA GLN A 84 11.40 -22.34 -0.84
C GLN A 84 10.30 -22.86 -1.76
N GLU A 85 9.28 -22.03 -2.01
CA GLU A 85 8.11 -22.30 -2.86
C GLU A 85 7.25 -23.51 -2.42
N ARG A 86 7.41 -24.00 -1.19
CA ARG A 86 6.57 -25.08 -0.63
C ARG A 86 5.17 -24.61 -0.21
N ILE A 87 4.97 -23.31 -0.04
CA ILE A 87 3.69 -22.70 0.32
C ILE A 87 2.90 -22.34 -0.94
N THR A 88 1.62 -22.70 -1.01
CA THR A 88 0.77 -22.34 -2.16
C THR A 88 0.35 -20.88 -2.11
N ARG A 89 -0.28 -20.38 -3.18
CA ARG A 89 -0.80 -19.00 -3.20
C ARG A 89 -1.92 -18.81 -2.18
N GLU A 90 -2.85 -19.75 -2.10
CA GLU A 90 -4.00 -19.73 -1.19
C GLU A 90 -3.55 -19.72 0.28
N GLU A 91 -2.47 -20.45 0.58
CA GLU A 91 -1.89 -20.51 1.90
C GLU A 91 -1.17 -19.23 2.29
N ARG A 92 -0.47 -18.61 1.34
CA ARG A 92 0.09 -17.27 1.56
C ARG A 92 -1.01 -16.25 1.85
N ILE A 93 -2.12 -16.33 1.14
CA ILE A 93 -3.29 -15.47 1.38
C ILE A 93 -3.86 -15.70 2.78
N LEU A 94 -4.02 -16.96 3.22
CA LEU A 94 -4.47 -17.26 4.59
C LEU A 94 -3.56 -16.63 5.64
N VAL A 95 -2.25 -16.83 5.51
CA VAL A 95 -1.27 -16.28 6.46
C VAL A 95 -1.27 -14.75 6.42
N PHE A 96 -1.34 -14.14 5.24
CA PHE A 96 -1.39 -12.69 5.08
C PHE A 96 -2.65 -12.09 5.71
N LEU A 97 -3.83 -12.66 5.45
CA LEU A 97 -5.08 -12.17 6.03
C LEU A 97 -5.10 -12.34 7.55
N TYR A 98 -4.52 -13.42 8.08
CA TYR A 98 -4.31 -13.55 9.51
C TYR A 98 -3.39 -12.45 10.07
N VAL A 99 -2.26 -12.17 9.41
CA VAL A 99 -1.35 -11.07 9.80
C VAL A 99 -2.06 -9.72 9.77
N LEU A 100 -2.91 -9.48 8.77
CA LEU A 100 -3.62 -8.22 8.59
C LEU A 100 -4.74 -8.02 9.63
N THR A 101 -5.48 -9.08 9.94
CA THR A 101 -6.72 -8.97 10.74
C THR A 101 -6.56 -9.45 12.18
N GLY A 102 -5.47 -10.14 12.50
CA GLY A 102 -5.27 -10.84 13.77
C GLY A 102 -6.20 -12.04 13.97
N ASN A 103 -7.08 -12.35 13.01
CA ASN A 103 -8.08 -13.40 13.13
C ASN A 103 -7.98 -14.35 11.92
N PRO A 104 -7.95 -15.67 12.13
CA PRO A 104 -7.85 -16.61 11.03
C PRO A 104 -9.15 -16.62 10.21
N ILE A 105 -9.00 -16.70 8.88
CA ILE A 105 -10.13 -16.95 7.98
C ILE A 105 -10.34 -18.45 7.84
N GLY A 106 -11.60 -18.88 7.89
CA GLY A 106 -11.97 -20.28 8.10
C GLY A 106 -11.40 -21.27 7.08
N ASN A 107 -11.39 -20.93 5.79
CA ASN A 107 -10.88 -21.80 4.73
C ASN A 107 -10.30 -21.01 3.54
N LYS A 108 -9.64 -21.73 2.62
CA LYS A 108 -8.96 -21.16 1.44
C LYS A 108 -9.91 -20.39 0.51
N GLU A 109 -11.14 -20.88 0.29
CA GLU A 109 -12.14 -20.25 -0.58
C GLU A 109 -12.62 -18.90 -0.01
N ALA A 110 -12.98 -18.89 1.28
CA ALA A 110 -13.35 -17.66 1.98
C ALA A 110 -12.19 -16.66 2.00
N ALA A 111 -10.95 -17.15 2.18
CA ALA A 111 -9.77 -16.31 2.17
C ALA A 111 -9.55 -15.64 0.80
N LEU A 112 -9.74 -16.35 -0.31
CA LEU A 112 -9.68 -15.78 -1.65
C LEU A 112 -10.70 -14.64 -1.83
N SER A 113 -11.96 -14.86 -1.46
CA SER A 113 -12.99 -13.84 -1.57
C SER A 113 -12.68 -12.59 -0.73
N VAL A 114 -12.19 -12.77 0.50
CA VAL A 114 -11.80 -11.65 1.37
C VAL A 114 -10.57 -10.93 0.81
N TYR A 115 -9.62 -11.67 0.25
CA TYR A 115 -8.43 -11.09 -0.39
C TYR A 115 -8.80 -10.25 -1.62
N ASP A 116 -9.70 -10.74 -2.49
CA ASP A 116 -10.17 -9.98 -3.64
C ASP A 116 -10.88 -8.69 -3.22
N GLY A 117 -11.74 -8.78 -2.20
CA GLY A 117 -12.37 -7.61 -1.58
C GLY A 117 -11.33 -6.62 -1.03
N PHE A 118 -10.32 -7.13 -0.34
CA PHE A 118 -9.22 -6.31 0.18
C PHE A 118 -8.44 -5.61 -0.93
N LEU A 119 -8.08 -6.30 -2.01
CA LEU A 119 -7.40 -5.71 -3.16
C LEU A 119 -8.22 -4.58 -3.79
N LEU A 120 -9.55 -4.75 -3.88
CA LEU A 120 -10.45 -3.68 -4.31
C LEU A 120 -10.37 -2.46 -3.40
N THR A 121 -10.34 -2.65 -2.07
CA THR A 121 -10.18 -1.53 -1.12
C THR A 121 -8.85 -0.81 -1.26
N LEU A 122 -7.80 -1.50 -1.71
CA LEU A 122 -6.51 -0.89 -1.99
C LEU A 122 -6.44 -0.24 -3.38
N GLY A 123 -7.44 -0.43 -4.24
CA GLY A 123 -7.37 -0.04 -5.65
C GLY A 123 -6.41 -0.91 -6.48
N GLN A 124 -6.08 -2.11 -6.01
CA GLN A 124 -5.09 -3.01 -6.60
C GLN A 124 -5.72 -4.24 -7.26
N ALA A 125 -6.88 -4.09 -7.88
CA ALA A 125 -7.56 -5.19 -8.58
C ALA A 125 -6.87 -5.64 -9.89
N GLY A 126 -5.65 -5.18 -10.17
CA GLY A 126 -4.90 -5.54 -11.39
C GLY A 126 -5.51 -5.02 -12.68
N GLN A 127 -6.33 -3.96 -12.60
CA GLN A 127 -6.99 -3.33 -13.74
C GLN A 127 -6.34 -1.97 -14.06
N GLY A 128 -6.70 -1.36 -15.20
CA GLY A 128 -6.16 -0.07 -15.65
C GLY A 128 -4.85 -0.18 -16.44
N THR A 129 -4.13 0.94 -16.58
CA THR A 129 -2.92 1.03 -17.41
C THR A 129 -1.63 0.81 -16.63
N ASP A 130 -0.57 0.36 -17.31
CA ASP A 130 0.82 0.35 -16.83
C ASP A 130 1.63 1.57 -17.31
N GLN A 131 1.02 2.44 -18.13
CA GLN A 131 1.64 3.63 -18.70
C GLN A 131 1.56 4.84 -17.76
N ASP A 132 2.41 5.84 -17.98
CA ASP A 132 2.37 7.10 -17.21
C ASP A 132 1.10 7.93 -17.46
N GLN A 133 0.37 7.63 -18.52
CA GLN A 133 -0.85 8.30 -18.90
C GLN A 133 -1.91 7.27 -19.30
N MET A 134 -3.16 7.51 -18.92
CA MET A 134 -4.29 6.67 -19.34
C MET A 134 -4.48 6.76 -20.87
N PRO A 135 -4.51 5.64 -21.61
CA PRO A 135 -4.70 5.65 -23.06
C PRO A 135 -5.98 6.36 -23.53
N GLU A 136 -7.03 6.29 -22.73
CA GLU A 136 -8.32 6.95 -22.92
C GLU A 136 -8.35 8.41 -22.44
N GLY A 137 -7.25 8.93 -21.88
CA GLY A 137 -7.16 10.26 -21.30
C GLY A 137 -7.29 11.39 -22.34
N ILE A 138 -8.12 12.38 -22.05
CA ILE A 138 -8.39 13.54 -22.93
C ILE A 138 -8.19 14.84 -22.16
N GLY A 139 -7.39 15.76 -22.72
CA GLY A 139 -7.11 17.08 -22.10
C GLY A 139 -5.76 17.15 -21.40
N GLU A 140 -5.57 18.13 -20.52
CA GLU A 140 -4.33 18.35 -19.77
C GLU A 140 -4.11 17.29 -18.68
N PHE A 141 -2.96 16.61 -18.74
CA PHE A 141 -2.61 15.51 -17.85
C PHE A 141 -2.60 15.94 -16.38
N GLY A 142 -3.35 15.21 -15.55
CA GLY A 142 -3.51 15.41 -14.11
C GLY A 142 -4.36 16.61 -13.71
N SER A 143 -4.53 17.61 -14.58
CA SER A 143 -5.30 18.83 -14.28
C SER A 143 -6.75 18.76 -14.75
N GLU A 144 -7.09 17.81 -15.62
CA GLU A 144 -8.46 17.57 -16.07
C GLU A 144 -8.97 16.21 -15.61
N VAL A 145 -10.25 16.17 -15.21
CA VAL A 145 -10.91 14.94 -14.76
C VAL A 145 -10.98 13.87 -15.86
N THR A 146 -10.91 14.28 -17.14
CA THR A 146 -10.89 13.39 -18.29
C THR A 146 -9.48 12.89 -18.62
N ASN A 147 -8.42 13.36 -17.96
CA ASN A 147 -7.05 12.88 -18.11
C ASN A 147 -6.33 12.80 -16.74
N PRO A 148 -6.83 12.01 -15.79
CA PRO A 148 -6.27 11.92 -14.45
C PRO A 148 -4.91 11.20 -14.47
N VAL A 149 -4.13 11.40 -13.41
CA VAL A 149 -2.88 10.65 -13.20
C VAL A 149 -3.20 9.19 -12.86
N PRO A 150 -2.66 8.19 -13.59
CA PRO A 150 -2.80 6.80 -13.21
C PRO A 150 -1.88 6.44 -12.02
N VAL A 151 -2.45 5.83 -10.99
CA VAL A 151 -1.76 5.45 -9.75
C VAL A 151 -2.11 4.02 -9.34
N LYS A 152 -1.15 3.27 -8.79
CA LYS A 152 -1.34 1.89 -8.30
C LYS A 152 -1.82 1.87 -6.85
N GLY A 153 -3.12 2.08 -6.66
CA GLY A 153 -3.82 1.97 -5.40
C GLY A 153 -4.01 3.28 -4.65
N ILE A 154 -5.01 3.31 -3.75
CA ILE A 154 -5.47 4.53 -3.07
C ILE A 154 -4.36 5.15 -2.21
N LEU A 155 -3.57 4.32 -1.52
CA LEU A 155 -2.46 4.79 -0.68
C LEU A 155 -1.33 5.43 -1.50
N SER A 156 -1.16 5.00 -2.75
CA SER A 156 -0.12 5.52 -3.65
C SER A 156 -0.45 6.94 -4.14
N ASN A 157 -1.69 7.43 -3.96
CA ASN A 157 -2.05 8.82 -4.23
C ASN A 157 -1.20 9.78 -3.38
N GLU A 158 -1.10 9.50 -2.08
CA GLU A 158 -0.34 10.30 -1.13
C GLU A 158 1.15 10.28 -1.46
N LEU A 159 1.68 9.10 -1.84
CA LEU A 159 3.07 8.96 -2.25
C LEU A 159 3.37 9.74 -3.53
N TYR A 160 2.52 9.63 -4.55
CA TYR A 160 2.65 10.39 -5.79
C TYR A 160 2.66 11.90 -5.52
N LEU A 161 1.67 12.40 -4.77
CA LEU A 161 1.57 13.82 -4.40
C LEU A 161 2.79 14.29 -3.58
N SER A 162 3.29 13.46 -2.67
CA SER A 162 4.48 13.79 -1.86
C SER A 162 5.76 13.94 -2.66
N ARG A 163 5.81 13.36 -3.88
CA ARG A 163 6.94 13.49 -4.81
C ARG A 163 6.81 14.73 -5.70
N LEU A 164 5.65 15.36 -5.81
CA LEU A 164 5.50 16.56 -6.63
C LEU A 164 6.21 17.75 -5.99
N ARG A 165 6.83 18.56 -6.86
CA ARG A 165 7.46 19.83 -6.53
C ARG A 165 6.95 20.91 -7.46
N LEU A 166 6.93 22.13 -6.96
CA LEU A 166 6.74 23.32 -7.77
C LEU A 166 7.96 23.57 -8.67
N PRO A 167 7.83 24.38 -9.74
CA PRO A 167 8.94 24.65 -10.66
C PRO A 167 10.16 25.28 -9.99
N ASN A 168 9.96 25.96 -8.85
CA ASN A 168 11.02 26.54 -8.02
C ASN A 168 11.64 25.53 -7.02
N GLY A 169 11.24 24.25 -7.08
CA GLY A 169 11.67 23.20 -6.16
C GLY A 169 10.90 23.15 -4.83
N GLY A 170 9.96 24.08 -4.60
CA GLY A 170 9.13 24.10 -3.39
C GLY A 170 8.24 22.88 -3.26
N LYS A 171 7.94 22.46 -2.03
CA LYS A 171 6.98 21.38 -1.78
C LYS A 171 5.56 21.87 -2.01
N ILE A 172 4.67 20.92 -2.25
CA ILE A 172 3.24 21.15 -2.24
C ILE A 172 2.63 20.63 -0.94
N THR A 173 1.47 21.18 -0.58
CA THR A 173 0.54 20.58 0.35
C THR A 173 -0.76 20.27 -0.40
N TRP A 174 -1.55 19.31 0.09
CA TRP A 174 -2.77 18.90 -0.59
C TRP A 174 -3.89 18.55 0.37
N GLN A 175 -5.12 18.70 -0.11
CA GLN A 175 -6.33 18.29 0.59
C GLN A 175 -7.25 17.53 -0.36
N ARG A 176 -7.62 16.30 -0.01
CA ARG A 176 -8.59 15.51 -0.77
C ARG A 176 -9.96 16.19 -0.71
N ARG A 177 -10.54 16.48 -1.88
CA ARG A 177 -11.87 17.07 -2.04
C ARG A 177 -12.97 16.04 -2.09
N GLY A 178 -12.65 14.83 -2.56
CA GLY A 178 -13.61 13.74 -2.69
C GLY A 178 -13.31 12.89 -3.92
N SER A 179 -14.28 12.05 -4.27
CA SER A 179 -14.25 11.22 -5.47
C SER A 179 -15.21 11.76 -6.53
N THR A 180 -14.88 11.53 -7.78
CA THR A 180 -15.61 11.92 -8.98
C THR A 180 -15.40 10.88 -10.09
N GLY A 181 -15.95 11.12 -11.28
CA GLY A 181 -15.76 10.28 -12.45
C GLY A 181 -15.84 11.07 -13.75
N ALA A 182 -15.36 10.46 -14.83
CA ALA A 182 -15.44 11.00 -16.18
C ALA A 182 -15.94 9.90 -17.13
N LYS A 183 -16.66 10.28 -18.20
CA LYS A 183 -17.28 9.30 -19.12
C LYS A 183 -16.26 8.38 -19.81
N ASN A 184 -15.07 8.90 -20.09
CA ASN A 184 -14.00 8.17 -20.76
C ASN A 184 -13.17 7.32 -19.78
N ILE A 185 -13.24 7.58 -18.46
CA ILE A 185 -12.44 6.88 -17.46
C ILE A 185 -13.32 5.84 -16.75
N PRO A 186 -13.02 4.54 -16.84
CA PRO A 186 -13.88 3.48 -16.32
C PRO A 186 -13.87 3.37 -14.78
N HIS A 187 -12.92 4.04 -14.11
CA HIS A 187 -12.69 3.92 -12.68
C HIS A 187 -12.92 5.24 -11.94
N ILE A 188 -13.12 5.14 -10.62
CA ILE A 188 -13.30 6.30 -9.74
C ILE A 188 -12.02 7.15 -9.74
N ILE A 189 -12.21 8.47 -9.77
CA ILE A 189 -11.16 9.47 -9.77
C ILE A 189 -11.23 10.25 -8.46
N ASP A 190 -10.10 10.47 -7.81
CA ASP A 190 -10.00 11.34 -6.65
C ASP A 190 -9.50 12.73 -7.03
N ALA A 191 -10.14 13.76 -6.47
CA ALA A 191 -9.77 15.16 -6.67
C ALA A 191 -9.04 15.70 -5.45
N TYR A 192 -7.90 16.37 -5.67
CA TYR A 192 -7.06 16.98 -4.64
C TYR A 192 -6.86 18.46 -4.92
N ALA A 193 -7.18 19.31 -3.96
CA ALA A 193 -6.77 20.70 -4.01
C ALA A 193 -5.30 20.80 -3.60
N ILE A 194 -4.49 21.36 -4.49
CA ILE A 194 -3.05 21.54 -4.30
C ILE A 194 -2.77 22.97 -3.88
N MET A 195 -1.93 23.13 -2.88
CA MET A 195 -1.52 24.41 -2.31
C MET A 195 0.02 24.47 -2.22
N ASP A 196 0.58 25.66 -2.16
CA ASP A 196 1.99 25.84 -1.81
C ASP A 196 2.24 25.64 -0.30
N GLU A 197 3.48 25.82 0.15
CA GLU A 197 3.84 25.73 1.58
C GLU A 197 3.22 26.84 2.43
N ALA A 198 2.82 27.97 1.82
CA ALA A 198 2.12 29.06 2.48
C ALA A 198 0.60 28.84 2.55
N GLY A 199 0.09 27.73 1.97
CA GLY A 199 -1.33 27.41 1.91
C GLY A 199 -2.09 28.14 0.81
N GLN A 200 -1.39 28.80 -0.14
CA GLN A 200 -2.06 29.43 -1.27
C GLN A 200 -2.53 28.37 -2.27
N PRO A 201 -3.78 28.44 -2.76
CA PRO A 201 -4.29 27.50 -3.75
C PRO A 201 -3.55 27.62 -5.08
N ILE A 202 -3.17 26.49 -5.66
CA ILE A 202 -2.48 26.42 -6.95
C ILE A 202 -3.44 25.90 -8.02
N THR A 203 -3.92 24.67 -7.84
CA THR A 203 -4.80 23.99 -8.79
C THR A 203 -5.50 22.80 -8.13
N THR A 204 -6.36 22.13 -8.88
CA THR A 204 -6.88 20.80 -8.52
C THR A 204 -6.20 19.76 -9.39
N LEU A 205 -5.70 18.69 -8.77
CA LEU A 205 -5.21 17.50 -9.47
C LEU A 205 -6.20 16.35 -9.34
N TYR A 206 -6.31 15.56 -10.41
CA TYR A 206 -7.16 14.39 -10.51
C TYR A 206 -6.29 13.14 -10.61
N ILE A 207 -6.57 12.15 -9.77
CA ILE A 207 -5.78 10.92 -9.67
C ILE A 207 -6.72 9.71 -9.75
N CYS A 208 -6.36 8.72 -10.55
CA CYS A 208 -7.08 7.45 -10.70
C CYS A 208 -6.27 6.31 -10.05
N PRO A 209 -6.62 5.84 -8.84
CA PRO A 209 -5.83 4.85 -8.10
C PRO A 209 -6.03 3.40 -8.57
N TYR A 210 -6.74 3.16 -9.67
CA TYR A 210 -7.11 1.81 -10.13
C TYR A 210 -6.29 1.42 -11.37
N ASN A 211 -4.97 1.59 -11.31
CA ASN A 211 -4.05 1.30 -12.41
C ASN A 211 -2.95 0.32 -11.98
N GLN A 212 -2.25 -0.26 -12.96
CA GLN A 212 -1.27 -1.31 -12.72
C GLN A 212 0.07 -0.76 -12.21
N ARG A 213 0.37 0.52 -12.50
CA ARG A 213 1.58 1.22 -12.07
C ARG A 213 1.26 2.65 -11.63
N THR A 214 2.07 3.18 -10.72
CA THR A 214 2.06 4.60 -10.37
C THR A 214 2.84 5.39 -11.40
N SER A 215 2.20 6.39 -12.01
CA SER A 215 2.85 7.27 -12.99
C SER A 215 4.09 7.95 -12.42
N GLU A 216 5.15 8.00 -13.23
CA GLU A 216 6.38 8.73 -12.94
C GLU A 216 6.41 10.10 -13.63
N ARG A 217 5.32 10.48 -14.31
CA ARG A 217 5.19 11.76 -15.01
C ARG A 217 4.53 12.80 -14.10
N ALA A 218 5.08 14.01 -14.05
CA ALA A 218 4.45 15.15 -13.38
C ALA A 218 3.36 15.81 -14.24
N PRO A 219 2.29 16.35 -13.64
CA PRO A 219 1.35 17.23 -14.33
C PRO A 219 2.04 18.53 -14.74
N LYS A 220 1.47 19.23 -15.73
CA LYS A 220 2.00 20.51 -16.20
C LYS A 220 2.11 21.51 -15.04
N GLY A 221 3.26 22.17 -14.94
CA GLY A 221 3.54 23.12 -13.86
C GLY A 221 4.11 22.47 -12.59
N PHE A 222 4.39 21.17 -12.60
CA PHE A 222 5.06 20.46 -11.51
C PHE A 222 6.30 19.72 -12.01
N LEU A 223 7.15 19.33 -11.06
CA LEU A 223 8.31 18.46 -11.26
C LEU A 223 8.18 17.23 -10.36
N MET A 224 8.72 16.09 -10.80
CA MET A 224 8.89 14.93 -9.91
C MET A 224 10.19 15.07 -9.13
N ALA A 225 10.14 14.90 -7.82
CA ALA A 225 11.31 14.70 -7.00
C ALA A 225 11.90 13.30 -7.24
N GLU A 226 13.23 13.25 -7.27
CA GLU A 226 14.02 12.01 -7.22
C GLU A 226 13.79 11.24 -5.92
#